data_AF-F9F174-F1
#
_entry.id   AF-F9F174-F1
#
_cell.length_a   1.000
_cell.length_b   1.000
_cell.length_c   1.000
_cell.angle_alpha   90.00
_cell.angle_beta   90.00
_cell.angle_gamma   90.00
#
_symmetry.space_group_name_H-M   'P 1'
#
loop_
_entity.id
_entity.type
_entity.pdbx_description
1 polymer ?
#
loop_
_entity_poly.entity_id
_entity_poly.type
_entity_poly.pdbx_seq_one_letter_code
_entity_poly.pdbx_strand_id
1 'polypeptide(L)'
;MASSPSSSQATNEDFQGPLSSASQSTITLRPQNAEAKLAFSQVVDWLLEKSQADDFQAQEREQASRCISIVSRQVRDQQVNRLVEQIETGCLSSSSPISSGRNVDKDRPSVYIHTGCYFIDLARPPANDFRGWVAGRKISKTDNDFILCLDNSSLFGIRQHHVAFQVHETGRILVQKISDRGTVEVNGDVLHSRESRLFNQHTSSIRLGQLTYLVEYTRHSTTQDHTKAMAEYIRKFYGHKIPLDISMTPTPAPGNAIQIGQWSLSSAGTIGVGGSGRVSVGVNKKGDVVAIKRMNVSERNGNLLRGRRSVIETLTLLATAAKEERIVRLVEVITDDPNATNKAADI
;
A
#
# COMPACT_ATOMS: atom_id res chain seq x y z
N MET A 1 -5.27 6.70 -50.30
CA MET A 1 -5.05 7.25 -48.95
C MET A 1 -6.01 6.55 -48.01
N ALA A 2 -5.51 5.63 -47.19
CA ALA A 2 -6.31 4.96 -46.16
C ALA A 2 -5.89 5.53 -44.81
N SER A 3 -6.78 6.31 -44.22
CA SER A 3 -6.66 6.85 -42.87
C SER A 3 -6.58 5.72 -41.86
N SER A 4 -5.47 5.66 -41.13
CA SER A 4 -5.27 4.76 -40.00
C SER A 4 -6.31 5.05 -38.90
N PRO A 5 -6.92 4.04 -38.28
CA PRO A 5 -7.85 4.27 -37.18
C PRO A 5 -7.11 4.81 -35.95
N SER A 6 -7.73 5.77 -35.29
CA SER A 6 -7.30 6.39 -34.05
C SER A 6 -7.11 5.34 -32.95
N SER A 7 -5.92 5.33 -32.35
CA SER A 7 -5.57 4.54 -31.16
C SER A 7 -6.35 5.05 -29.95
N SER A 8 -7.57 4.54 -29.77
CA SER A 8 -8.40 4.81 -28.61
C SER A 8 -9.10 3.53 -28.19
N GLN A 9 -8.30 2.56 -27.74
CA GLN A 9 -8.66 1.42 -26.89
C GLN A 9 -7.38 0.59 -26.66
N ALA A 10 -6.45 1.13 -25.86
CA ALA A 10 -5.56 0.24 -25.13
C ALA A 10 -6.44 -0.47 -24.12
N THR A 11 -6.74 -1.76 -24.34
CA THR A 11 -7.34 -2.62 -23.33
C THR A 11 -6.54 -2.45 -22.05
N ASN A 12 -7.18 -1.97 -20.96
CA ASN A 12 -6.58 -1.99 -19.63
C ASN A 12 -6.20 -3.44 -19.35
N GLU A 13 -4.92 -3.78 -19.47
CA GLU A 13 -4.46 -5.13 -19.19
C GLU A 13 -4.72 -5.43 -17.72
N ASP A 14 -5.46 -6.51 -17.47
CA ASP A 14 -5.83 -6.93 -16.12
C ASP A 14 -4.64 -7.67 -15.50
N PHE A 15 -3.83 -6.93 -14.74
CA PHE A 15 -2.68 -7.48 -14.00
C PHE A 15 -3.09 -8.53 -12.96
N GLN A 16 -4.38 -8.62 -12.62
CA GLN A 16 -4.97 -9.61 -11.70
C GLN A 16 -5.75 -10.70 -12.44
N GLY A 17 -5.70 -10.72 -13.77
CA GLY A 17 -6.35 -11.75 -14.58
C GLY A 17 -5.79 -13.15 -14.29
N PRO A 18 -6.55 -14.22 -14.56
CA PRO A 18 -6.18 -15.59 -14.20
C PRO A 18 -4.89 -16.10 -14.86
N LEU A 19 -4.45 -15.48 -15.95
CA LEU A 19 -3.21 -15.81 -16.66
C LEU A 19 -1.99 -14.99 -16.17
N SER A 20 -2.20 -14.03 -15.28
CA SER A 20 -1.13 -13.22 -14.70
C SER A 20 -0.36 -14.00 -13.64
N SER A 21 0.96 -13.79 -13.59
CA SER A 21 1.79 -14.29 -12.49
C SER A 21 1.41 -13.72 -11.12
N ALA A 22 0.69 -12.59 -11.10
CA ALA A 22 0.18 -11.96 -9.88
C ALA A 22 -1.28 -12.33 -9.56
N SER A 23 -1.89 -13.29 -10.27
CA SER A 23 -3.30 -13.68 -10.11
C SER A 23 -3.69 -14.11 -8.69
N GLN A 24 -2.76 -14.72 -7.96
CA GLN A 24 -2.94 -15.17 -6.56
C GLN A 24 -2.27 -14.24 -5.54
N SER A 25 -1.79 -13.07 -5.97
CA SER A 25 -1.13 -12.14 -5.04
C SER A 25 -2.11 -11.54 -4.03
N THR A 26 -1.63 -11.17 -2.85
CA THR A 26 -2.37 -10.42 -1.83
C THR A 26 -2.48 -8.95 -2.20
N ILE A 27 -1.35 -8.32 -2.52
CA ILE A 27 -1.29 -6.95 -3.03
C ILE A 27 -0.41 -6.86 -4.27
N THR A 28 -0.67 -5.84 -5.09
CA THR A 28 0.20 -5.41 -6.19
C THR A 28 0.71 -3.99 -5.94
N LEU A 29 1.90 -3.68 -6.44
CA LEU A 29 2.51 -2.35 -6.43
C LEU A 29 2.80 -1.94 -7.87
N ARG A 30 1.91 -1.12 -8.44
CA ARG A 30 1.99 -0.70 -9.84
C ARG A 30 2.66 0.68 -9.97
N PRO A 31 3.71 0.83 -10.80
CA PRO A 31 4.34 2.13 -11.06
C PRO A 31 3.33 3.19 -11.54
N GLN A 32 3.33 4.39 -10.95
CA GLN A 32 2.40 5.48 -11.30
C GLN A 32 3.08 6.64 -12.01
N ASN A 33 4.18 7.16 -11.47
CA ASN A 33 4.91 8.29 -12.05
C ASN A 33 6.00 7.84 -13.03
N ALA A 34 6.54 8.80 -13.79
CA ALA A 34 7.55 8.56 -14.81
C ALA A 34 8.81 7.89 -14.24
N GLU A 35 9.25 8.32 -13.06
CA GLU A 35 10.41 7.78 -12.36
C GLU A 35 10.22 6.31 -12.00
N ALA A 36 9.07 5.95 -11.41
CA ALA A 36 8.77 4.56 -11.08
C ALA A 36 8.64 3.68 -12.33
N LYS A 37 8.02 4.19 -13.41
CA LYS A 37 7.89 3.46 -14.67
C LYS A 37 9.25 3.21 -15.34
N LEU A 38 10.11 4.23 -15.37
CA LEU A 38 11.47 4.12 -15.91
C LEU A 38 12.31 3.15 -15.08
N ALA A 39 12.31 3.30 -13.75
CA ALA A 39 13.06 2.43 -12.85
C ALA A 39 12.59 0.97 -12.96
N PHE A 40 11.28 0.74 -13.01
CA PHE A 40 10.70 -0.57 -13.24
C PHE A 40 11.16 -1.17 -14.58
N SER A 41 11.09 -0.40 -15.67
CA SER A 41 11.54 -0.86 -16.99
C SER A 41 13.00 -1.27 -16.98
N GLN A 42 13.88 -0.48 -16.37
CA GLN A 42 15.30 -0.79 -16.25
C GLN A 42 15.56 -2.08 -15.46
N VAL A 43 14.79 -2.32 -14.39
CA VAL A 43 14.86 -3.56 -13.63
C VAL A 43 14.41 -4.75 -14.47
N VAL A 44 13.33 -4.59 -15.26
CA VAL A 44 12.87 -5.62 -16.20
C VAL A 44 13.92 -5.92 -17.28
N ASP A 45 14.53 -4.90 -17.88
CA ASP A 45 15.59 -5.07 -18.87
C ASP A 45 16.76 -5.88 -18.27
N TRP A 46 17.16 -5.57 -17.04
CA TRP A 46 18.20 -6.32 -16.31
C TRP A 46 17.81 -7.77 -16.00
N LEU A 47 16.53 -8.03 -15.70
CA LEU A 47 16.01 -9.39 -15.47
C LEU A 47 16.00 -10.22 -16.75
N LEU A 48 15.70 -9.59 -17.90
CA LEU A 48 15.61 -10.24 -19.20
C LEU A 48 16.98 -10.39 -19.90
N GLU A 49 18.00 -9.69 -19.41
CA GLU A 49 19.35 -9.74 -19.97
C GLU A 49 19.97 -11.13 -19.87
N LYS A 50 20.16 -11.77 -21.02
CA LYS A 50 20.80 -13.08 -21.16
C LYS A 50 22.32 -12.95 -21.31
N SER A 51 23.00 -12.35 -20.35
CA SER A 51 24.47 -12.35 -20.33
C SER A 51 25.01 -13.70 -19.81
N GLN A 52 26.28 -14.02 -20.09
CA GLN A 52 27.02 -15.09 -19.40
C GLN A 52 27.17 -14.69 -17.93
N ALA A 53 26.12 -14.89 -17.17
CA ALA A 53 26.04 -14.52 -15.76
C ALA A 53 26.86 -15.52 -14.95
N ASP A 54 27.69 -15.02 -14.04
CA ASP A 54 28.16 -15.85 -12.91
C ASP A 54 26.93 -16.41 -12.16
N ASP A 55 27.04 -17.63 -11.64
CA ASP A 55 25.97 -18.35 -10.94
C ASP A 55 25.23 -17.48 -9.90
N PHE A 56 25.96 -16.59 -9.21
CA PHE A 56 25.40 -15.66 -8.24
C PHE A 56 24.43 -14.63 -8.84
N GLN A 57 24.72 -14.08 -10.02
CA GLN A 57 23.83 -13.12 -10.68
C GLN A 57 22.58 -13.80 -11.22
N ALA A 58 22.70 -15.05 -11.68
CA ALA A 58 21.55 -15.85 -12.10
C ALA A 58 20.58 -16.07 -10.93
N GLN A 59 21.11 -16.42 -9.74
CA GLN A 59 20.30 -16.59 -8.53
C GLN A 59 19.62 -15.28 -8.08
N GLU A 60 20.34 -14.14 -8.11
CA GLU A 60 19.78 -12.81 -7.77
C GLU A 60 18.62 -12.44 -8.70
N ARG A 61 18.78 -12.67 -10.01
CA ARG A 61 17.71 -12.44 -11.00
C ARG A 61 16.52 -13.37 -10.78
N GLU A 62 16.76 -14.65 -10.49
CA GLU A 62 15.70 -15.61 -10.20
C GLU A 62 14.89 -15.17 -8.97
N GLN A 63 15.57 -14.80 -7.88
CA GLN A 63 14.90 -14.32 -6.67
C GLN A 63 14.06 -13.08 -6.93
N ALA A 64 14.62 -12.06 -7.58
CA ALA A 64 13.89 -10.83 -7.91
C ALA A 64 12.70 -11.08 -8.86
N SER A 65 12.81 -12.07 -9.75
CA SER A 65 11.72 -12.44 -10.66
C SER A 65 10.50 -13.05 -9.95
N ARG A 66 10.66 -13.56 -8.72
CA ARG A 66 9.56 -14.20 -7.97
C ARG A 66 8.47 -13.22 -7.53
N CYS A 67 8.79 -11.93 -7.45
CA CYS A 67 7.87 -10.91 -6.93
C CYS A 67 7.50 -9.86 -7.97
N ILE A 68 7.76 -10.12 -9.26
CA ILE A 68 7.50 -9.20 -10.37
C ILE A 68 6.61 -9.85 -11.43
N SER A 69 5.64 -9.10 -11.93
CA SER A 69 4.80 -9.47 -13.06
C SER A 69 5.07 -8.49 -14.20
N ILE A 70 5.43 -9.04 -15.36
CA ILE A 70 5.86 -8.27 -16.53
C ILE A 70 4.83 -8.48 -17.64
N VAL A 71 4.39 -7.38 -18.24
CA VAL A 71 3.59 -7.40 -19.45
C VAL A 71 4.50 -7.57 -20.66
N SER A 72 4.15 -8.50 -21.55
CA SER A 72 4.94 -8.83 -22.73
C SER A 72 5.09 -7.66 -23.71
N ARG A 73 4.10 -6.76 -23.77
CA ARG A 73 4.08 -5.63 -24.68
C ARG A 73 4.75 -4.40 -24.07
N GLN A 74 5.80 -3.89 -24.72
CA GLN A 74 6.33 -2.57 -24.39
C GLN A 74 5.41 -1.45 -24.90
N VAL A 75 5.38 -0.34 -24.17
CA VAL A 75 4.53 0.82 -24.47
C VAL A 75 5.36 2.09 -24.55
N ARG A 76 4.86 3.07 -25.30
CA ARG A 76 5.43 4.41 -25.35
C ARG A 76 4.78 5.28 -24.27
N ASP A 77 5.57 5.85 -23.37
CA ASP A 77 5.09 6.76 -22.32
C ASP A 77 5.70 8.15 -22.51
N GLN A 78 4.87 9.17 -22.74
CA GLN A 78 5.35 10.53 -22.99
C GLN A 78 6.01 11.17 -21.77
N GLN A 79 5.56 10.84 -20.56
CA GLN A 79 6.14 11.41 -19.34
C GLN A 79 7.52 10.81 -19.08
N VAL A 80 7.69 9.51 -19.34
CA VAL A 80 9.01 8.87 -19.27
C VAL A 80 9.95 9.43 -20.34
N ASN A 81 9.47 9.62 -21.57
CA ASN A 81 10.28 10.26 -22.62
C ASN A 81 10.82 11.63 -22.19
N ARG A 82 9.95 12.48 -21.64
CA ARG A 82 10.37 13.80 -21.12
C ARG A 82 11.37 13.68 -19.97
N LEU A 83 11.17 12.72 -19.07
CA LEU A 83 12.08 12.49 -17.95
C LEU A 83 13.47 12.05 -18.45
N VAL A 84 13.53 11.13 -19.42
CA VAL A 84 14.79 10.68 -20.02
C VAL A 84 15.49 11.86 -20.70
N GLU A 85 14.78 12.67 -21.49
CA GLU A 85 15.34 13.89 -22.09
C GLU A 85 15.88 14.87 -21.03
N GLN A 86 15.17 15.04 -19.91
CA GLN A 86 15.63 15.91 -18.81
C GLN A 86 16.88 15.37 -18.12
N ILE A 87 16.98 14.06 -17.92
CA ILE A 87 18.16 13.41 -17.35
C ILE A 87 19.36 13.56 -18.29
N GLU A 88 19.18 13.33 -19.60
CA GLU A 88 20.24 13.44 -20.61
C GLU A 88 20.73 14.88 -20.80
N THR A 89 19.81 15.85 -20.75
CA THR A 89 20.14 17.28 -20.94
C THR A 89 20.59 17.98 -19.65
N GLY A 90 20.54 17.30 -18.49
CA GLY A 90 20.93 17.86 -17.20
C GLY A 90 20.05 19.01 -16.70
N CYS A 91 18.93 19.31 -17.38
CA CYS A 91 18.03 20.42 -17.05
C CYS A 91 17.00 19.99 -15.99
N LEU A 92 17.46 19.75 -14.76
CA LEU A 92 16.61 19.31 -13.64
C LEU A 92 15.95 20.47 -12.86
N SER A 93 15.76 21.65 -13.46
CA SER A 93 15.08 22.76 -12.79
C SER A 93 14.31 23.69 -13.72
N SER A 94 13.15 24.08 -13.24
CA SER A 94 12.19 25.01 -13.81
C SER A 94 12.80 26.38 -14.08
N SER A 95 12.86 26.78 -15.34
CA SER A 95 12.96 28.17 -15.78
C SER A 95 12.36 28.28 -17.19
N SER A 96 11.54 29.31 -17.36
CA SER A 96 10.64 29.66 -18.47
C SER A 96 11.27 29.59 -19.88
N PRO A 97 10.44 29.49 -20.94
CA PRO A 97 10.87 29.06 -22.26
C PRO A 97 11.68 30.14 -22.95
N ILE A 98 12.98 29.91 -23.15
CA ILE A 98 13.75 30.73 -24.07
C ILE A 98 13.47 30.19 -25.47
N SER A 99 12.65 30.96 -26.17
CA SER A 99 12.55 31.00 -27.62
C SER A 99 13.95 31.05 -28.23
N SER A 100 14.44 29.92 -28.71
CA SER A 100 15.44 29.88 -29.77
C SER A 100 15.11 28.70 -30.67
N GLY A 101 14.57 29.02 -31.84
CA GLY A 101 14.28 28.06 -32.89
C GLY A 101 15.54 27.26 -33.22
N ARG A 102 15.53 25.98 -32.84
CA ARG A 102 16.37 24.96 -33.46
C ARG A 102 15.42 23.94 -34.05
N ASN A 103 15.65 23.66 -35.34
CA ASN A 103 14.93 22.70 -36.15
C ASN A 103 14.61 21.44 -35.34
N VAL A 104 13.33 21.08 -35.33
CA VAL A 104 12.85 19.83 -34.77
C VAL A 104 13.36 18.72 -35.69
N ASP A 105 14.53 18.17 -35.37
CA ASP A 105 14.93 16.88 -35.90
C ASP A 105 13.84 15.87 -35.53
N LYS A 106 13.22 15.30 -36.58
CA LYS A 106 12.12 14.34 -36.49
C LYS A 106 12.55 12.93 -36.07
N ASP A 107 13.83 12.73 -35.73
CA ASP A 107 14.41 11.43 -35.37
C ASP A 107 14.87 11.37 -33.90
N ARG A 108 14.06 11.90 -32.97
CA ARG A 108 14.29 11.58 -31.55
C ARG A 108 13.80 10.17 -31.26
N PRO A 109 14.66 9.27 -30.72
CA PRO A 109 14.24 7.92 -30.39
C PRO A 109 13.14 7.96 -29.33
N SER A 110 11.97 7.42 -29.67
CA SER A 110 10.91 7.22 -28.69
C SER A 110 11.31 6.09 -27.74
N VAL A 111 11.41 6.38 -26.45
CA VAL A 111 11.64 5.39 -25.40
C VAL A 111 10.39 4.52 -25.27
N TYR A 112 10.61 3.22 -25.45
CA TYR A 112 9.65 2.17 -25.14
C TYR A 112 9.99 1.60 -23.76
N ILE A 113 8.98 1.41 -22.93
CA ILE A 113 9.15 0.89 -21.57
C ILE A 113 8.39 -0.41 -21.37
N HIS A 114 8.91 -1.25 -20.49
CA HIS A 114 8.18 -2.37 -19.93
C HIS A 114 7.16 -1.88 -18.89
N THR A 115 6.00 -2.53 -18.86
CA THR A 115 4.96 -2.31 -17.86
C THR A 115 4.70 -3.57 -17.05
N GLY A 116 4.11 -3.40 -15.87
CA GLY A 116 3.92 -4.50 -14.94
C GLY A 116 3.67 -4.00 -13.53
N CYS A 117 3.89 -4.89 -12.57
CA CYS A 117 3.83 -4.56 -11.15
C CYS A 117 4.76 -5.46 -10.33
N TYR A 118 5.12 -5.02 -9.14
CA TYR A 118 5.56 -5.92 -8.10
C TYR A 118 4.35 -6.49 -7.37
N PHE A 119 4.49 -7.63 -6.70
CA PHE A 119 3.39 -8.22 -5.94
C PHE A 119 3.87 -9.01 -4.72
N ILE A 120 3.01 -9.12 -3.71
CA ILE A 120 3.21 -9.97 -2.54
C ILE A 120 2.28 -11.16 -2.67
N ASP A 121 2.79 -12.38 -2.55
CA ASP A 121 2.03 -13.63 -2.58
C ASP A 121 2.38 -14.45 -1.33
N LEU A 122 1.36 -14.93 -0.60
CA LEU A 122 1.58 -15.72 0.61
C LEU A 122 2.21 -17.08 0.32
N ALA A 123 2.03 -17.62 -0.90
CA ALA A 123 2.69 -18.83 -1.36
C ALA A 123 4.19 -18.62 -1.61
N ARG A 124 4.63 -17.37 -1.72
CA ARG A 124 6.03 -16.96 -1.94
C ARG A 124 6.51 -16.15 -0.73
N PRO A 125 6.87 -16.82 0.38
CA PRO A 125 7.30 -16.14 1.59
C PRO A 125 8.54 -15.27 1.33
N PRO A 126 8.76 -14.23 2.15
CA PRO A 126 9.92 -13.36 2.01
C PRO A 126 11.21 -14.16 2.23
N ALA A 127 12.33 -13.68 1.68
CA ALA A 127 13.64 -14.26 1.92
C ALA A 127 14.01 -14.30 3.42
N ASN A 128 13.51 -13.33 4.19
CA ASN A 128 13.66 -13.28 5.64
C ASN A 128 12.30 -13.13 6.32
N ASP A 129 11.83 -14.24 6.90
CA ASP A 129 10.56 -14.33 7.64
C ASP A 129 10.41 -13.28 8.76
N PHE A 130 11.50 -12.89 9.43
CA PHE A 130 11.44 -11.89 10.51
C PHE A 130 11.38 -10.45 9.99
N ARG A 131 11.94 -10.18 8.81
CA ARG A 131 11.96 -8.83 8.22
C ARG A 131 10.79 -8.59 7.28
N GLY A 132 10.19 -9.62 6.71
CA GLY A 132 9.19 -9.47 5.65
C GLY A 132 9.86 -9.24 4.30
N TRP A 133 9.06 -8.85 3.29
CA TRP A 133 9.56 -8.62 1.95
C TRP A 133 10.28 -7.27 1.88
N VAL A 134 11.59 -7.29 1.67
CA VAL A 134 12.42 -6.09 1.69
C VAL A 134 12.50 -5.48 0.29
N ALA A 135 12.28 -4.16 0.22
CA ALA A 135 12.36 -3.40 -1.01
C ALA A 135 13.44 -2.33 -0.96
N GLY A 136 14.23 -2.22 -2.03
CA GLY A 136 15.28 -1.21 -2.11
C GLY A 136 16.06 -1.23 -3.41
N ARG A 137 17.19 -0.54 -3.40
CA ARG A 137 18.10 -0.48 -4.54
C ARG A 137 18.83 -1.80 -4.68
N LYS A 138 19.05 -2.26 -5.92
CA LYS A 138 19.98 -3.35 -6.21
C LYS A 138 21.33 -3.03 -5.57
N ILE A 139 22.00 -4.04 -5.00
CA ILE A 139 23.42 -3.99 -4.65
C ILE A 139 24.03 -5.36 -4.95
N SER A 140 25.34 -5.44 -5.06
CA SER A 140 26.06 -6.73 -5.02
C SER A 140 25.64 -7.52 -3.78
N LYS A 141 25.14 -8.75 -3.97
CA LYS A 141 24.68 -9.67 -2.91
C LYS A 141 23.51 -9.12 -2.06
N THR A 142 22.53 -8.49 -2.70
CA THR A 142 21.33 -8.02 -1.99
C THR A 142 20.36 -9.18 -1.68
N ASP A 143 19.78 -9.16 -0.48
CA ASP A 143 18.66 -10.03 -0.09
C ASP A 143 17.30 -9.32 -0.29
N ASN A 144 17.24 -8.25 -1.10
CA ASN A 144 15.98 -7.55 -1.39
C ASN A 144 15.05 -8.43 -2.23
N ASP A 145 13.84 -8.68 -1.73
CA ASP A 145 12.77 -9.32 -2.49
C ASP A 145 12.27 -8.43 -3.63
N PHE A 146 12.29 -7.11 -3.43
CA PHE A 146 11.92 -6.11 -4.43
C PHE A 146 13.09 -5.20 -4.79
N ILE A 147 13.63 -5.39 -5.99
CA ILE A 147 14.60 -4.46 -6.57
C ILE A 147 13.84 -3.31 -7.22
N LEU A 148 13.81 -2.15 -6.57
CA LEU A 148 13.07 -0.96 -7.00
C LEU A 148 13.81 -0.14 -8.06
N CYS A 149 15.14 -0.15 -8.03
CA CYS A 149 15.99 0.47 -9.03
C CYS A 149 17.40 -0.15 -9.02
N LEU A 150 18.13 0.03 -10.11
CA LEU A 150 19.52 -0.44 -10.25
C LEU A 150 20.52 0.54 -9.58
N ASP A 151 21.74 0.06 -9.34
CA ASP A 151 22.81 0.74 -8.58
C ASP A 151 23.13 2.17 -9.07
N ASN A 152 22.94 2.44 -10.35
CA ASN A 152 23.36 3.70 -10.99
C ASN A 152 22.39 4.88 -10.78
N SER A 153 21.27 4.70 -10.08
CA SER A 153 20.26 5.76 -9.95
C SER A 153 20.18 6.36 -8.54
N SER A 154 21.16 7.20 -8.20
CA SER A 154 21.03 8.14 -7.07
C SER A 154 19.86 9.12 -7.27
N LEU A 155 19.44 9.31 -8.53
CA LEU A 155 18.34 10.18 -8.97
C LEU A 155 17.03 9.88 -8.24
N PHE A 156 16.75 8.61 -7.94
CA PHE A 156 15.46 8.24 -7.36
C PHE A 156 15.40 8.33 -5.83
N GLY A 157 16.54 8.60 -5.15
CA GLY A 157 16.58 8.68 -3.69
C GLY A 157 16.28 7.35 -2.97
N ILE A 158 16.34 6.22 -3.68
CA ILE A 158 16.15 4.88 -3.10
C ILE A 158 17.39 4.47 -2.32
N ARG A 159 17.16 3.78 -1.19
CA ARG A 159 18.20 3.28 -0.29
C ARG A 159 18.36 1.78 -0.49
N GLN A 160 19.49 1.22 -0.05
CA GLN A 160 19.80 -0.20 -0.21
C GLN A 160 18.68 -1.08 0.35
N HIS A 161 18.28 -0.84 1.59
CA HIS A 161 17.05 -1.38 2.18
C HIS A 161 16.16 -0.19 2.53
N HIS A 162 15.13 0.05 1.72
CA HIS A 162 14.33 1.26 1.83
C HIS A 162 13.12 1.03 2.76
N VAL A 163 12.35 -0.03 2.47
CA VAL A 163 11.18 -0.45 3.24
C VAL A 163 11.11 -1.97 3.35
N ALA A 164 10.34 -2.45 4.33
CA ALA A 164 9.88 -3.83 4.39
C ALA A 164 8.34 -3.86 4.34
N PHE A 165 7.80 -4.87 3.69
CA PHE A 165 6.38 -5.21 3.75
C PHE A 165 6.18 -6.43 4.63
N GLN A 166 5.17 -6.42 5.49
CA GLN A 166 4.88 -7.52 6.41
C GLN A 166 3.39 -7.76 6.52
N VAL A 167 3.01 -8.97 6.92
CA VAL A 167 1.64 -9.30 7.31
C VAL A 167 1.43 -8.92 8.78
N HIS A 168 0.46 -8.05 9.04
CA HIS A 168 0.01 -7.68 10.38
C HIS A 168 -0.94 -8.73 10.98
N GLU A 169 -1.07 -8.79 12.31
CA GLU A 169 -2.01 -9.69 12.99
C GLU A 169 -3.49 -9.47 12.62
N THR A 170 -3.81 -8.32 12.02
CA THR A 170 -5.14 -8.00 11.46
C THR A 170 -5.37 -8.56 10.06
N GLY A 171 -4.47 -9.38 9.51
CA GLY A 171 -4.60 -9.86 8.11
C GLY A 171 -4.31 -8.82 7.04
N ARG A 172 -3.74 -7.66 7.41
CA ARG A 172 -3.42 -6.56 6.48
C ARG A 172 -1.93 -6.50 6.21
N ILE A 173 -1.57 -5.90 5.07
CA ILE A 173 -0.17 -5.63 4.76
C ILE A 173 0.19 -4.30 5.41
N LEU A 174 1.30 -4.30 6.13
CA LEU A 174 1.94 -3.11 6.64
C LEU A 174 3.23 -2.84 5.85
N VAL A 175 3.56 -1.57 5.70
CA VAL A 175 4.88 -1.13 5.25
C VAL A 175 5.64 -0.51 6.43
N GLN A 176 6.90 -0.88 6.59
CA GLN A 176 7.80 -0.34 7.59
C GLN A 176 8.97 0.37 6.93
N LYS A 177 9.27 1.58 7.38
CA LYS A 177 10.47 2.30 6.95
C LYS A 177 11.71 1.70 7.61
N ILE A 178 12.67 1.25 6.79
CA ILE A 178 13.94 0.68 7.28
C ILE A 178 15.02 1.76 7.40
N SER A 179 15.19 2.57 6.35
CA SER A 179 16.27 3.55 6.30
C SER A 179 15.82 4.92 6.80
N ASP A 180 16.50 5.45 7.82
CA ASP A 180 16.24 6.79 8.37
C ASP A 180 16.37 7.90 7.32
N ARG A 181 17.29 7.71 6.37
CA ARG A 181 17.55 8.67 5.28
C ARG A 181 16.68 8.45 4.05
N GLY A 182 15.84 7.41 4.03
CA GLY A 182 14.86 7.17 2.98
C GLY A 182 13.63 8.05 3.17
N THR A 183 12.99 8.46 2.08
CA THR A 183 11.68 9.13 2.16
C THR A 183 10.62 8.09 1.85
N VAL A 184 9.70 7.86 2.78
CA VAL A 184 8.57 6.95 2.61
C VAL A 184 7.32 7.73 2.95
N GLU A 185 6.34 7.71 2.05
CA GLU A 185 5.07 8.40 2.22
C GLU A 185 3.93 7.47 1.81
N VAL A 186 2.86 7.42 2.59
CA VAL A 186 1.67 6.63 2.29
C VAL A 186 0.45 7.54 2.32
N ASN A 187 -0.25 7.65 1.18
CA ASN A 187 -1.43 8.50 1.01
C ASN A 187 -1.20 9.97 1.43
N GLY A 188 -0.02 10.55 1.15
CA GLY A 188 0.31 11.91 1.57
C GLY A 188 1.08 12.02 2.90
N ASP A 189 1.00 10.99 3.76
CA ASP A 189 1.62 11.01 5.08
C ASP A 189 3.06 10.49 5.04
N VAL A 190 4.02 11.31 5.42
CA VAL A 190 5.43 10.91 5.54
C VAL A 190 5.63 10.03 6.77
N LEU A 191 6.27 8.87 6.58
CA LEU A 191 6.66 7.96 7.66
C LEU A 191 7.98 8.41 8.30
N HIS A 192 7.95 8.53 9.62
CA HIS A 192 9.13 8.79 10.44
C HIS A 192 9.99 7.53 10.59
N SER A 193 11.20 7.69 11.15
CA SER A 193 12.13 6.59 11.38
C SER A 193 11.45 5.43 12.12
N ARG A 194 11.59 4.22 11.58
CA ARG A 194 11.02 2.96 12.10
C ARG A 194 9.49 2.93 12.23
N GLU A 195 8.79 3.95 11.75
CA GLU A 195 7.33 3.95 11.72
C GLU A 195 6.83 2.90 10.71
N SER A 196 5.71 2.28 11.06
CA SER A 196 4.96 1.38 10.20
C SER A 196 3.60 1.98 9.85
N ARG A 197 3.07 1.55 8.70
CA ARG A 197 1.76 1.96 8.21
C ARG A 197 1.02 0.77 7.62
N LEU A 198 -0.18 0.49 8.11
CA LEU A 198 -1.07 -0.47 7.49
C LEU A 198 -1.75 0.10 6.24
N PHE A 199 -1.92 -0.74 5.23
CA PHE A 199 -2.82 -0.47 4.12
C PHE A 199 -4.25 -0.85 4.52
N ASN A 200 -5.02 0.14 4.96
CA ASN A 200 -6.39 -0.05 5.43
C ASN A 200 -7.46 0.14 4.35
N GLN A 201 -7.05 0.56 3.16
CA GLN A 201 -7.92 0.82 2.01
C GLN A 201 -7.63 -0.19 0.90
N HIS A 202 -8.62 -0.42 0.04
CA HIS A 202 -8.46 -1.30 -1.12
C HIS A 202 -7.30 -0.86 -2.02
N THR A 203 -7.18 0.46 -2.22
CA THR A 203 -6.04 1.09 -2.88
C THR A 203 -5.34 2.06 -1.95
N SER A 204 -4.04 2.24 -2.14
CA SER A 204 -3.24 3.25 -1.45
C SER A 204 -2.11 3.72 -2.36
N SER A 205 -1.71 4.98 -2.25
CA SER A 205 -0.50 5.48 -2.89
C SER A 205 0.67 5.35 -1.93
N ILE A 206 1.80 4.81 -2.40
CA ILE A 206 3.05 4.80 -1.67
C ILE A 206 4.14 5.48 -2.50
N ARG A 207 4.88 6.40 -1.89
CA ARG A 207 6.05 7.04 -2.48
C ARG A 207 7.31 6.62 -1.71
N LEU A 208 8.27 6.07 -2.44
CA LEU A 208 9.56 5.60 -1.97
C LEU A 208 10.64 6.43 -2.68
N GLY A 209 11.28 7.35 -1.97
CA GLY A 209 12.11 8.38 -2.61
C GLY A 209 11.30 9.20 -3.63
N GLN A 210 11.68 9.12 -4.90
CA GLN A 210 10.96 9.70 -6.04
C GLN A 210 10.03 8.70 -6.76
N LEU A 211 9.97 7.44 -6.33
CA LEU A 211 9.19 6.40 -7.00
C LEU A 211 7.81 6.30 -6.35
N THR A 212 6.75 6.55 -7.11
CA THR A 212 5.37 6.46 -6.65
C THR A 212 4.69 5.23 -7.24
N TYR A 213 4.09 4.43 -6.36
CA TYR A 213 3.35 3.22 -6.71
C TYR A 213 1.91 3.31 -6.21
N LEU A 214 1.02 2.65 -6.95
CA LEU A 214 -0.32 2.31 -6.49
C LEU A 214 -0.27 0.92 -5.87
N VAL A 215 -0.52 0.85 -4.57
CA VAL A 215 -0.77 -0.39 -3.85
C VAL A 215 -2.23 -0.75 -4.00
N GLU A 216 -2.53 -1.98 -4.39
CA GLU A 216 -3.90 -2.47 -4.56
C GLU A 216 -4.02 -3.89 -4.00
N TYR A 217 -4.99 -4.10 -3.12
CA TYR A 217 -5.45 -5.43 -2.72
C TYR A 217 -6.14 -6.12 -3.88
N THR A 218 -5.70 -7.33 -4.24
CA THR A 218 -6.23 -7.98 -5.43
C THR A 218 -7.62 -8.58 -5.21
N ARG A 219 -8.29 -8.95 -6.30
CA ARG A 219 -9.52 -9.77 -6.23
C ARG A 219 -9.31 -11.06 -5.43
N HIS A 220 -8.16 -11.73 -5.60
CA HIS A 220 -7.85 -12.96 -4.86
C HIS A 220 -7.81 -12.72 -3.35
N SER A 221 -7.30 -11.57 -2.91
CA SER A 221 -7.19 -11.22 -1.49
C SER A 221 -8.51 -11.08 -0.74
N THR A 222 -9.64 -11.04 -1.47
CA THR A 222 -11.01 -10.99 -0.91
C THR A 222 -11.69 -12.36 -0.88
N THR A 223 -11.01 -13.42 -1.34
CA THR A 223 -11.56 -14.77 -1.39
C THR A 223 -11.47 -15.49 -0.04
N GLN A 224 -12.34 -16.49 0.16
CA GLN A 224 -12.30 -17.32 1.36
C GLN A 224 -11.02 -18.14 1.45
N ASP A 225 -10.48 -18.62 0.33
CA ASP A 225 -9.25 -19.40 0.30
C ASP A 225 -8.04 -18.56 0.71
N HIS A 226 -7.96 -17.31 0.23
CA HIS A 226 -6.96 -16.37 0.70
C HIS A 226 -7.10 -16.07 2.18
N THR A 227 -8.32 -15.88 2.68
CA THR A 227 -8.58 -15.64 4.11
C THR A 227 -8.05 -16.80 4.97
N LYS A 228 -8.24 -18.05 4.54
CA LYS A 228 -7.67 -19.23 5.22
C LYS A 228 -6.15 -19.21 5.18
N ALA A 229 -5.55 -18.98 4.01
CA ALA A 229 -4.09 -18.91 3.86
C ALA A 229 -3.47 -17.79 4.72
N MET A 230 -4.14 -16.64 4.82
CA MET A 230 -3.74 -15.52 5.67
C MET A 230 -3.78 -15.90 7.16
N ALA A 231 -4.85 -16.56 7.62
CA ALA A 231 -4.95 -17.04 8.99
C ALA A 231 -3.83 -18.05 9.33
N GLU A 232 -3.51 -18.95 8.39
CA GLU A 232 -2.42 -19.91 8.55
C GLU A 232 -1.05 -19.23 8.62
N TYR A 233 -0.81 -18.25 7.73
CA TYR A 233 0.40 -17.44 7.72
C TYR A 233 0.57 -16.71 9.06
N ILE A 234 -0.47 -16.00 9.54
CA ILE A 234 -0.43 -15.30 10.83
C ILE A 234 -0.16 -16.28 11.97
N ARG A 235 -0.86 -17.42 12.01
CA ARG A 235 -0.66 -18.43 13.05
C ARG A 235 0.78 -18.94 13.09
N LYS A 236 1.39 -19.17 11.92
CA LYS A 236 2.79 -19.61 11.81
C LYS A 236 3.77 -18.61 12.42
N PHE A 237 3.56 -17.31 12.21
CA PHE A 237 4.53 -16.27 12.60
C PHE A 237 4.24 -15.60 13.96
N TYR A 238 2.98 -15.55 14.39
CA TYR A 238 2.58 -14.91 15.65
C TYR A 238 2.32 -15.91 16.80
N GLY A 239 2.26 -17.21 16.49
CA GLY A 239 2.59 -18.35 17.36
C GLY A 239 1.76 -18.62 18.62
N HIS A 240 1.35 -17.62 19.40
CA HIS A 240 0.90 -17.84 20.79
C HIS A 240 -0.10 -16.82 21.36
N LYS A 241 -0.45 -15.76 20.63
CA LYS A 241 -1.54 -14.85 21.06
C LYS A 241 -2.86 -15.40 20.55
N ILE A 242 -3.95 -15.24 21.32
CA ILE A 242 -5.32 -15.48 20.81
C ILE A 242 -5.42 -14.63 19.55
N PRO A 243 -5.45 -15.24 18.35
CA PRO A 243 -5.42 -14.46 17.12
C PRO A 243 -6.67 -13.59 17.11
N LEU A 244 -6.51 -12.32 16.75
CA LEU A 244 -7.67 -11.54 16.35
C LEU A 244 -8.40 -12.34 15.28
N ASP A 245 -9.70 -12.54 15.45
CA ASP A 245 -10.50 -13.18 14.42
C ASP A 245 -10.45 -12.27 13.18
N ILE A 246 -9.68 -12.67 12.17
CA ILE A 246 -9.48 -11.86 10.96
C ILE A 246 -10.78 -11.67 10.18
N SER A 247 -11.84 -12.44 10.46
CA SER A 247 -13.18 -12.17 9.94
C SER A 247 -13.78 -10.85 10.45
N MET A 248 -13.25 -10.31 11.56
CA MET A 248 -13.58 -8.98 12.08
C MET A 248 -12.80 -7.87 11.38
N THR A 249 -11.69 -8.21 10.71
CA THR A 249 -10.85 -7.28 9.96
C THR A 249 -10.58 -7.73 8.51
N PRO A 250 -11.62 -8.11 7.73
CA PRO A 250 -11.47 -8.56 6.35
C PRO A 250 -10.62 -7.61 5.51
N THR A 251 -9.99 -8.22 4.49
CA THR A 251 -9.21 -7.51 3.49
C THR A 251 -10.03 -6.36 2.88
N PRO A 252 -9.46 -5.14 2.77
CA PRO A 252 -10.14 -4.02 2.16
C PRO A 252 -10.58 -4.30 0.71
N ALA A 253 -11.88 -4.18 0.45
CA ALA A 253 -12.49 -4.39 -0.87
C ALA A 253 -12.91 -3.06 -1.52
N PRO A 254 -13.11 -3.00 -2.85
CA PRO A 254 -13.56 -1.80 -3.53
C PRO A 254 -14.88 -1.27 -2.96
N GLY A 255 -15.02 0.05 -2.90
CA GLY A 255 -16.32 0.72 -2.80
C GLY A 255 -16.85 1.03 -1.40
N ASN A 256 -16.15 0.72 -0.29
CA ASN A 256 -16.66 0.99 1.07
C ASN A 256 -15.57 1.28 2.10
N ALA A 257 -14.80 2.36 1.94
CA ALA A 257 -13.88 2.83 2.98
C ALA A 257 -14.51 3.98 3.77
N ILE A 258 -15.20 3.67 4.86
CA ILE A 258 -15.67 4.69 5.81
C ILE A 258 -14.53 4.97 6.79
N GLN A 259 -14.15 6.24 6.90
CA GLN A 259 -13.18 6.70 7.89
C GLN A 259 -13.87 7.59 8.92
N ILE A 260 -13.63 7.32 10.20
CA ILE A 260 -14.13 8.09 11.33
C ILE A 260 -12.91 8.46 12.16
N GLY A 261 -12.51 9.74 12.13
CA GLY A 261 -11.26 10.19 12.71
C GLY A 261 -10.06 9.39 12.17
N GLN A 262 -9.36 8.70 13.07
CA GLN A 262 -8.21 7.84 12.74
C GLN A 262 -8.57 6.39 12.39
N TRP A 263 -9.84 5.99 12.51
CA TRP A 263 -10.29 4.61 12.31
C TRP A 263 -10.91 4.42 10.93
N SER A 264 -10.42 3.42 10.22
CA SER A 264 -11.11 2.89 9.04
C SER A 264 -12.07 1.79 9.51
N LEU A 265 -13.36 1.93 9.21
CA LEU A 265 -14.32 0.87 9.47
C LEU A 265 -13.97 -0.35 8.62
N SER A 266 -13.94 -1.49 9.27
CA SER A 266 -13.76 -2.79 8.64
C SER A 266 -14.90 -3.09 7.66
N SER A 267 -14.58 -3.76 6.54
CA SER A 267 -15.58 -4.25 5.59
C SER A 267 -16.48 -5.35 6.16
N ALA A 268 -16.20 -5.84 7.39
CA ALA A 268 -17.14 -6.66 8.17
C ALA A 268 -18.45 -5.92 8.48
N GLY A 269 -18.47 -4.59 8.38
CA GLY A 269 -19.67 -3.78 8.53
C GLY A 269 -20.16 -3.70 9.98
N THR A 270 -21.47 -3.86 10.18
CA THR A 270 -22.08 -3.84 11.51
C THR A 270 -22.02 -5.24 12.13
N ILE A 271 -21.21 -5.40 13.17
CA ILE A 271 -21.06 -6.66 13.92
C ILE A 271 -22.10 -6.82 15.02
N GLY A 272 -22.80 -5.73 15.39
CA GLY A 272 -23.85 -5.77 16.40
C GLY A 272 -24.82 -4.60 16.29
N VAL A 273 -26.08 -4.87 16.62
CA VAL A 273 -27.13 -3.83 16.69
C VAL A 273 -27.77 -3.91 18.07
N GLY A 274 -27.89 -2.77 18.73
CA GLY A 274 -28.61 -2.65 20.00
C GLY A 274 -29.63 -1.52 19.95
N GLY A 275 -30.46 -1.41 20.99
CA GLY A 275 -31.51 -0.39 21.06
C GLY A 275 -31.04 1.07 21.03
N SER A 276 -29.73 1.32 21.07
CA SER A 276 -29.14 2.68 21.00
C SER A 276 -28.23 2.89 19.79
N GLY A 277 -28.12 1.93 18.86
CA GLY A 277 -27.27 2.11 17.68
C GLY A 277 -26.61 0.83 17.18
N ARG A 278 -25.55 1.02 16.40
CA ARG A 278 -24.80 -0.04 15.71
C ARG A 278 -23.37 -0.10 16.23
N VAL A 279 -22.78 -1.29 16.21
CA VAL A 279 -21.38 -1.53 16.56
C VAL A 279 -20.67 -2.07 15.33
N SER A 280 -19.51 -1.48 15.02
CA SER A 280 -18.63 -1.85 13.92
C SER A 280 -17.20 -2.02 14.43
N VAL A 281 -16.33 -2.63 13.63
CA VAL A 281 -14.91 -2.76 13.94
C VAL A 281 -14.15 -1.62 13.25
N GLY A 282 -13.33 -0.90 14.01
CA GLY A 282 -12.41 0.12 13.50
C GLY A 282 -10.98 -0.39 13.53
N VAL A 283 -10.19 -0.08 12.49
CA VAL A 283 -8.76 -0.35 12.43
C VAL A 283 -8.03 0.93 12.08
N ASN A 284 -7.05 1.33 12.89
CA ASN A 284 -6.26 2.52 12.60
C ASN A 284 -5.02 2.20 11.75
N LYS A 285 -4.28 3.24 11.39
CA LYS A 285 -3.07 3.16 10.57
C LYS A 285 -1.91 2.37 11.19
N LYS A 286 -1.93 2.15 12.50
CA LYS A 286 -0.90 1.41 13.27
C LYS A 286 -1.25 -0.07 13.45
N GLY A 287 -2.50 -0.45 13.22
CA GLY A 287 -2.99 -1.81 13.43
C GLY A 287 -3.77 -2.00 14.72
N ASP A 288 -4.02 -0.93 15.49
CA ASP A 288 -4.92 -1.02 16.63
C ASP A 288 -6.35 -1.31 16.14
N VAL A 289 -7.05 -2.15 16.88
CA VAL A 289 -8.42 -2.58 16.58
C VAL A 289 -9.35 -2.18 17.71
N VAL A 290 -10.47 -1.57 17.37
CA VAL A 290 -11.48 -1.10 18.33
C VAL A 290 -12.88 -1.50 17.90
N ALA A 291 -13.78 -1.57 18.88
CA ALA A 291 -15.22 -1.54 18.60
C ALA A 291 -15.68 -0.08 18.58
N ILE A 292 -16.38 0.32 17.52
CA ILE A 292 -16.96 1.66 17.37
C ILE A 292 -18.46 1.55 17.48
N LYS A 293 -19.04 2.26 18.45
CA LYS A 293 -20.48 2.30 18.67
C LYS A 293 -21.06 3.61 18.17
N ARG A 294 -21.75 3.53 17.03
CA ARG A 294 -22.49 4.65 16.44
C ARG A 294 -23.87 4.77 17.07
N MET A 295 -24.14 5.89 17.74
CA MET A 295 -25.41 6.19 18.39
C MET A 295 -26.13 7.36 17.70
N ASN A 296 -27.46 7.24 17.58
CA ASN A 296 -28.28 8.33 17.07
C ASN A 296 -28.47 9.41 18.15
N VAL A 297 -28.04 10.62 17.85
CA VAL A 297 -28.19 11.80 18.71
C VAL A 297 -29.43 12.57 18.26
N SER A 298 -30.30 12.88 19.21
CA SER A 298 -31.44 13.77 19.05
C SER A 298 -31.54 14.71 20.24
N GLU A 299 -32.19 15.86 20.08
CA GLU A 299 -32.39 16.81 21.19
C GLU A 299 -33.05 16.13 22.41
N ARG A 300 -33.90 15.13 22.18
CA ARG A 300 -34.60 14.37 23.23
C ARG A 300 -33.69 13.43 24.05
N ASN A 301 -32.52 13.05 23.53
CA ASN A 301 -31.63 12.09 24.19
C ASN A 301 -30.23 12.65 24.54
N GLY A 302 -29.96 13.94 24.28
CA GLY A 302 -28.65 14.55 24.52
C GLY A 302 -28.15 14.44 25.96
N ASN A 303 -29.01 14.69 26.95
CA ASN A 303 -28.65 14.56 28.37
C ASN A 303 -28.35 13.10 28.78
N LEU A 304 -29.13 12.14 28.24
CA LEU A 304 -28.90 10.72 28.47
C LEU A 304 -27.55 10.28 27.91
N LEU A 305 -27.20 10.72 26.70
CA LEU A 305 -25.93 10.38 26.05
C LEU A 305 -24.73 11.01 26.78
N ARG A 306 -24.86 12.25 27.27
CA ARG A 306 -23.83 12.90 28.10
C ARG A 306 -23.60 12.14 29.42
N GLY A 307 -24.67 11.71 30.09
CA GLY A 307 -24.58 10.88 31.30
C GLY A 307 -23.89 9.54 31.03
N ARG A 308 -24.28 8.85 29.95
CA ARG A 308 -23.63 7.58 29.54
C ARG A 308 -22.14 7.75 29.26
N ARG A 309 -21.78 8.82 28.54
CA ARG A 309 -20.38 9.16 28.26
C ARG A 309 -19.60 9.35 29.57
N SER A 310 -20.11 10.16 30.50
CA SER A 310 -19.44 10.42 31.78
C SER A 310 -19.23 9.14 32.62
N VAL A 311 -20.21 8.22 32.63
CA VAL A 311 -20.06 6.92 33.29
C VAL A 311 -18.95 6.10 32.66
N ILE A 312 -18.90 6.01 31.33
CA ILE A 312 -17.87 5.24 30.62
C ILE A 312 -16.48 5.85 30.80
N GLU A 313 -16.36 7.18 30.76
CA GLU A 313 -15.11 7.89 31.04
C GLU A 313 -14.62 7.58 32.47
N THR A 314 -15.53 7.64 33.46
CA THR A 314 -15.22 7.33 34.86
C THR A 314 -14.78 5.88 35.04
N LEU A 315 -15.50 4.92 34.45
CA LEU A 315 -15.15 3.50 34.49
C LEU A 315 -13.79 3.24 33.85
N THR A 316 -13.47 3.93 32.74
CA THR A 316 -12.17 3.82 32.07
C THR A 316 -11.04 4.31 32.97
N LEU A 317 -11.22 5.45 33.64
CA LEU A 317 -10.25 5.99 34.59
C LEU A 317 -10.03 5.03 35.77
N LEU A 318 -11.11 4.53 36.39
CA LEU A 318 -11.05 3.61 37.51
C LEU A 318 -10.39 2.28 37.12
N ALA A 319 -10.77 1.70 35.98
CA ALA A 319 -10.21 0.44 35.48
C ALA A 319 -8.72 0.58 35.14
N THR A 320 -8.31 1.73 34.58
CA THR A 320 -6.90 2.00 34.27
C THR A 320 -6.07 2.15 35.55
N ALA A 321 -6.56 2.92 36.52
CA ALA A 321 -5.90 3.11 37.81
C ALA A 321 -5.76 1.79 38.58
N ALA A 322 -6.79 0.93 38.53
CA ALA A 322 -6.79 -0.39 39.15
C ALA A 322 -6.05 -1.47 38.35
N LYS A 323 -5.56 -1.17 37.13
CA LYS A 323 -5.03 -2.15 36.16
C LYS A 323 -6.00 -3.33 35.92
N GLU A 324 -7.30 -3.08 35.95
CA GLU A 324 -8.33 -4.08 35.72
C GLU A 324 -8.50 -4.31 34.22
N GLU A 325 -8.22 -5.54 33.76
CA GLU A 325 -8.25 -5.92 32.34
C GLU A 325 -9.61 -6.45 31.88
N ARG A 326 -10.53 -6.78 32.81
CA ARG A 326 -11.85 -7.33 32.49
C ARG A 326 -12.89 -6.27 32.10
N ILE A 327 -12.55 -4.99 32.17
CA ILE A 327 -13.44 -3.88 31.86
C ILE A 327 -13.03 -3.25 30.52
N VAL A 328 -13.99 -3.16 29.60
CA VAL A 328 -13.80 -2.48 28.32
C VAL A 328 -13.52 -1.00 28.57
N ARG A 329 -12.47 -0.48 27.92
CA ARG A 329 -12.02 0.90 28.08
C ARG A 329 -12.47 1.74 26.88
N LEU A 330 -12.86 2.97 27.17
CA LEU A 330 -13.09 3.98 26.15
C LEU A 330 -11.76 4.44 25.58
N VAL A 331 -11.64 4.41 24.26
CA VAL A 331 -10.44 4.87 23.55
C VAL A 331 -10.56 6.34 23.19
N GLU A 332 -11.66 6.73 22.55
CA GLU A 332 -11.96 8.11 22.20
C GLU A 332 -13.46 8.30 21.98
N VAL A 333 -13.90 9.56 21.90
CA VAL A 333 -15.27 9.92 21.53
C VAL A 333 -15.19 10.83 20.31
N ILE A 334 -15.85 10.46 19.23
CA ILE A 334 -15.86 11.19 17.96
C ILE A 334 -17.27 11.71 17.72
N THR A 335 -17.41 13.03 17.71
CA THR A 335 -18.66 13.70 17.36
C THR A 335 -18.50 14.28 15.97
N ASP A 336 -19.28 13.81 15.00
CA ASP A 336 -19.21 14.16 13.57
C ASP A 336 -19.62 15.62 13.25
N ASP A 337 -19.51 16.55 14.21
CA ASP A 337 -19.88 17.94 13.96
C ASP A 337 -19.22 18.96 14.92
N PRO A 338 -18.34 19.86 14.43
CA PRO A 338 -17.88 21.02 15.21
C PRO A 338 -18.99 22.07 15.45
N ASN A 339 -20.12 21.99 14.73
CA ASN A 339 -21.27 22.90 14.78
C ASN A 339 -22.59 22.21 15.26
N ALA A 340 -22.55 20.95 15.70
CA ALA A 340 -23.69 20.20 16.27
C ALA A 340 -24.99 20.11 15.43
N THR A 341 -24.89 20.21 14.10
CA THR A 341 -25.99 20.01 13.14
C THR A 341 -26.27 18.55 12.74
N ASN A 342 -25.34 17.61 12.99
CA ASN A 342 -25.51 16.20 12.65
C ASN A 342 -26.05 15.32 13.80
N LYS A 343 -26.97 14.41 13.47
CA LYS A 343 -27.77 13.58 14.40
C LYS A 343 -27.09 12.26 14.83
N ALA A 344 -25.75 12.17 14.83
CA ALA A 344 -25.04 10.94 15.20
C ALA A 344 -23.74 11.23 15.98
N ALA A 345 -23.41 10.38 16.94
CA ALA A 345 -22.15 10.39 17.68
C ALA A 345 -21.56 8.98 17.73
N ASP A 346 -20.26 8.89 17.50
CA ASP A 346 -19.48 7.65 17.54
C ASP A 346 -18.69 7.61 18.86
N ILE A 347 -18.95 6.59 19.67
CA ILE A 347 -18.28 6.33 20.96
C ILE A 347 -17.48 5.04 20.87
#